data_AF-A0AAV8XWW7-F1
#
_entry.id   AF-A0AAV8XWW7-F1
#
_cell.length_a   1.000
_cell.length_b   1.000
_cell.length_c   1.000
_cell.angle_alpha   90.00
_cell.angle_beta   90.00
_cell.angle_gamma   90.00
#
_symmetry.space_group_name_H-M   'P 1'
#
loop_
_entity.id
_entity.type
_entity.pdbx_description
1 polymer ?
#
loop_
_entity_poly.entity_id
_entity_poly.type
_entity_poly.pdbx_seq_one_letter_code
_entity_poly.pdbx_strand_id
1 'polypeptide(L)'
;TLHLSVGNSTKYKSQPKKYNRCRKNKGGCAHYCNPKGRVKCSCIEGFQLAPDQKTCLDIDECKTNNGGCEISCFNTLGSFECRCSTGLRLSDDLKSCEDVNECRLRNGHGPCQDTCENTRGSYRCSCASLNGTRLGEDGRSCIDVDECVNNNGGCSHTCINTVGRAFCTCPDGMELSSDWKTCQDVNECEDDATKQYCKGCVNLEGSYLCTDMSDYQNDQASAKVTCRPLFPPLQGFVRCSRDGAFHSYTKTGKRRVLNSPGTTCDLECPTGYRMVGKFQVTCGFDGEWEGQRDAKCIQAQPPLLECPPDKTVKADEDSHSTFVAFPSPRTNINWKYVKSYPAWAKDLSGVLTEGQYDIHFTVKDPSTKLIEACSFKIIVEQDN
;
A
#
# COMPACT_ATOMS: atom_id res chain seq x y z
N THR A 1 48.24 99.42 -22.59
CA THR A 1 48.36 100.47 -21.55
C THR A 1 46.99 100.99 -21.23
N LEU A 2 46.41 100.59 -20.09
CA LEU A 2 45.43 101.37 -19.32
C LEU A 2 45.13 100.65 -18.00
N HIS A 3 44.90 101.48 -17.00
CA HIS A 3 45.07 101.26 -15.57
C HIS A 3 43.87 100.59 -14.88
N LEU A 4 44.21 99.81 -13.84
CA LEU A 4 43.61 99.71 -12.50
C LEU A 4 42.11 100.01 -12.30
N SER A 5 41.41 99.11 -11.62
CA SER A 5 40.64 99.51 -10.43
C SER A 5 40.54 98.38 -9.41
N VAL A 6 40.89 98.75 -8.18
CA VAL A 6 40.85 97.97 -6.95
C VAL A 6 39.40 97.77 -6.52
N GLY A 7 38.99 96.51 -6.37
CA GLY A 7 37.70 96.11 -5.77
C GLY A 7 37.92 95.62 -4.34
N ASN A 8 37.50 96.46 -3.39
CA ASN A 8 37.69 96.33 -1.96
C ASN A 8 36.98 95.10 -1.34
N SER A 9 37.58 94.56 -0.28
CA SER A 9 37.16 93.34 0.42
C SER A 9 35.76 93.46 1.01
N THR A 10 34.85 92.57 0.62
CA THR A 10 33.66 92.25 1.42
C THR A 10 33.97 91.02 2.27
N LYS A 11 34.12 91.25 3.58
CA LYS A 11 34.15 90.20 4.62
C LYS A 11 32.86 89.39 4.55
N TYR A 12 32.90 88.21 3.92
CA TYR A 12 31.92 87.18 4.21
C TYR A 12 32.18 86.64 5.60
N LYS A 13 31.35 87.03 6.57
CA LYS A 13 31.24 86.34 7.85
C LYS A 13 30.87 84.88 7.55
N SER A 14 31.82 83.97 7.64
CA SER A 14 31.53 82.54 7.62
C SER A 14 30.70 82.22 8.86
N GLN A 15 29.42 81.92 8.64
CA GLN A 15 28.60 81.30 9.68
C GLN A 15 29.32 80.04 10.16
N PRO A 16 29.35 79.75 11.48
CA PRO A 16 30.02 78.56 11.97
C PRO A 16 29.34 77.34 11.31
N LYS A 17 30.13 76.56 10.55
CA LYS A 17 29.67 75.28 9.99
C LYS A 17 29.12 74.46 11.15
N LYS A 18 27.79 74.28 11.20
CA LYS A 18 27.09 73.51 12.22
C LYS A 18 27.77 72.14 12.33
N TYR A 19 28.51 71.90 13.41
CA TYR A 19 29.26 70.66 13.59
C TYR A 19 28.29 69.48 13.62
N ASN A 20 28.29 68.68 12.55
CA ASN A 20 27.40 67.54 12.41
C ASN A 20 27.93 66.38 13.29
N ARG A 21 27.36 66.25 14.48
CA ARG A 21 27.70 65.23 15.47
C ARG A 21 27.40 63.80 15.00
N CYS A 22 26.60 63.61 13.95
CA CYS A 22 26.33 62.30 13.35
C CYS A 22 27.46 61.79 12.44
N ARG A 23 28.42 62.65 12.05
CA ARG A 23 29.53 62.23 11.17
C ARG A 23 30.51 61.27 11.82
N LYS A 24 30.61 61.25 13.15
CA LYS A 24 31.51 60.35 13.89
C LYS A 24 30.67 59.26 14.55
N ASN A 25 30.94 58.00 14.22
CA ASN A 25 30.24 56.81 14.76
C ASN A 25 28.69 56.92 14.73
N LYS A 26 28.10 57.48 13.66
CA LYS A 26 26.66 57.80 13.58
C LYS A 26 26.12 58.56 14.80
N GLY A 27 26.92 59.39 15.46
CA GLY A 27 26.54 60.08 16.70
C GLY A 27 26.32 59.14 17.90
N GLY A 28 26.72 57.87 17.80
CA GLY A 28 26.44 56.81 18.76
C GLY A 28 25.09 56.12 18.57
N CYS A 29 24.38 56.37 17.46
CA CYS A 29 23.09 55.75 17.15
C CYS A 29 23.29 54.40 16.43
N ALA A 30 22.50 53.39 16.78
CA ALA A 30 22.50 52.08 16.11
C ALA A 30 22.07 52.19 14.63
N HIS A 31 20.91 52.81 14.36
CA HIS A 31 20.35 52.91 13.01
C HIS A 31 20.55 54.31 12.40
N TYR A 32 19.68 55.27 12.73
CA TYR A 32 19.67 56.61 12.14
C TYR A 32 20.02 57.69 13.17
N CYS A 33 20.72 58.73 12.71
CA CYS A 33 21.11 59.89 13.51
C CYS A 33 20.65 61.18 12.84
N ASN A 34 19.90 62.01 13.57
CA ASN A 34 19.47 63.30 13.08
C ASN A 34 20.55 64.38 13.30
N PRO A 35 21.07 65.02 12.24
CA PRO A 35 22.17 65.99 12.34
C PRO A 35 21.72 67.39 12.84
N LYS A 36 20.42 67.65 12.98
CA LYS A 36 19.89 68.96 13.41
C LYS A 36 19.78 69.05 14.94
N GLY A 37 20.72 69.76 15.58
CA GLY A 37 20.64 70.10 17.01
C GLY A 37 21.44 69.15 17.93
N ARG A 38 20.85 68.72 19.05
CA ARG A 38 21.41 67.61 19.86
C ARG A 38 21.22 66.30 19.07
N VAL A 39 22.15 65.36 19.24
CA VAL A 39 22.07 64.03 18.60
C VAL A 39 20.75 63.39 19.02
N LYS A 40 19.90 63.05 18.05
CA LYS A 40 18.67 62.30 18.24
C LYS A 40 18.73 61.06 17.36
N CYS A 41 18.62 59.89 17.97
CA CYS A 41 18.60 58.62 17.26
C CYS A 41 17.17 58.21 16.90
N SER A 42 17.02 57.47 15.81
CA SER A 42 15.78 56.81 15.42
C SER A 42 16.07 55.45 14.80
N CYS A 43 15.08 54.56 14.85
CA CYS A 43 15.20 53.18 14.39
C CYS A 43 14.55 53.00 13.01
N ILE A 44 14.97 51.95 12.29
CA ILE A 44 14.22 51.43 11.14
C ILE A 44 12.86 50.87 11.60
N GLU A 45 11.95 50.68 10.66
CA GLU A 45 10.69 49.97 10.90
C GLU A 45 10.96 48.57 11.47
N GLY A 46 10.07 48.10 12.36
CA GLY A 46 10.25 46.86 13.13
C GLY A 46 11.14 46.99 14.37
N PHE A 47 11.71 48.17 14.65
CA PHE A 47 12.56 48.38 15.83
C PHE A 47 12.14 49.60 16.66
N GLN A 48 12.27 49.48 17.98
CA GLN A 48 12.00 50.54 18.94
C GLN A 48 13.27 51.04 19.63
N LEU A 49 13.29 52.32 19.98
CA LEU A 49 14.46 52.94 20.63
C LEU A 49 14.51 52.53 22.10
N ALA A 50 15.65 51.99 22.52
CA ALA A 50 15.88 51.58 23.90
C ALA A 50 15.95 52.79 24.86
N PRO A 51 15.86 52.58 26.19
CA PRO A 51 15.94 53.65 27.18
C PRO A 51 17.22 54.50 27.13
N ASP A 52 18.31 53.96 26.57
CA ASP A 52 19.58 54.66 26.36
C ASP A 52 19.55 55.72 25.24
N GLN A 53 18.41 55.81 24.52
CA GLN A 53 18.16 56.68 23.38
C GLN A 53 19.13 56.49 22.20
N LYS A 54 19.80 55.34 22.10
CA LYS A 54 20.86 55.06 21.10
C LYS A 54 20.72 53.70 20.45
N THR A 55 20.36 52.69 21.23
CA THR A 55 20.20 51.31 20.78
C THR A 55 18.81 51.08 20.23
N CYS A 56 18.70 50.30 19.16
CA CYS A 56 17.42 49.89 18.58
C CYS A 56 17.19 48.43 18.90
N LEU A 57 16.12 48.15 19.63
CA LEU A 57 15.69 46.80 19.97
C LEU A 57 14.59 46.39 19.01
N ASP A 58 14.67 45.14 18.58
CA ASP A 58 13.64 44.51 17.78
C ASP A 58 12.28 44.57 18.50
N ILE A 59 11.22 44.86 17.74
CA ILE A 59 9.85 44.78 18.24
C ILE A 59 9.42 43.34 18.08
N ASP A 60 9.04 42.71 19.19
CA ASP A 60 8.52 41.36 19.16
C ASP A 60 7.01 41.41 18.87
N GLU A 61 6.63 41.36 17.59
CA GLU A 61 5.21 41.44 17.19
C GLU A 61 4.40 40.25 17.71
N CYS A 62 5.04 39.10 17.95
CA CYS A 62 4.38 37.90 18.45
C CYS A 62 3.86 38.04 19.87
N LYS A 63 4.43 38.94 20.69
CA LYS A 63 3.93 39.23 22.03
C LYS A 63 2.56 39.89 22.05
N THR A 64 2.14 40.50 20.93
CA THR A 64 0.85 41.21 20.85
C THR A 64 -0.05 40.48 19.87
N ASN A 65 -1.17 39.92 20.36
CA ASN A 65 -2.16 39.22 19.54
C ASN A 65 -1.55 38.18 18.57
N ASN A 66 -0.47 37.49 18.97
CA ASN A 66 0.24 36.52 18.12
C ASN A 66 0.67 37.08 16.75
N GLY A 67 1.05 38.36 16.64
CA GLY A 67 1.34 39.01 15.35
C GLY A 67 0.12 39.12 14.40
N GLY A 68 -1.06 38.72 14.86
CA GLY A 68 -2.25 38.48 14.04
C GLY A 68 -2.22 37.17 13.24
N CYS A 69 -1.31 36.24 13.55
CA CYS A 69 -1.25 34.91 12.95
C CYS A 69 -2.39 34.02 13.48
N GLU A 70 -2.98 33.20 12.60
CA GLU A 70 -4.05 32.27 12.99
C GLU A 70 -3.54 31.18 13.95
N ILE A 71 -2.36 30.61 13.69
CA ILE A 71 -1.81 29.49 14.47
C ILE A 71 -0.57 29.93 15.26
N SER A 72 0.58 30.08 14.60
CA SER A 72 1.85 30.35 15.29
C SER A 72 2.55 31.57 14.69
N CYS A 73 3.06 32.45 15.55
CA CYS A 73 3.92 33.57 15.17
C CYS A 73 5.38 33.26 15.50
N PHE A 74 6.29 33.62 14.60
CA PHE A 74 7.73 33.57 14.79
C PHE A 74 8.31 34.97 14.62
N ASN A 75 8.90 35.49 15.68
CA ASN A 75 9.53 36.79 15.66
C ASN A 75 10.87 36.71 14.92
N THR A 76 11.13 37.65 14.03
CA THR A 76 12.37 37.75 13.25
C THR A 76 12.96 39.15 13.44
N LEU A 77 14.22 39.36 13.08
CA LEU A 77 14.81 40.69 13.24
C LEU A 77 14.18 41.68 12.25
N GLY A 78 13.41 42.64 12.77
CA GLY A 78 12.74 43.70 12.03
C GLY A 78 11.39 43.32 11.45
N SER A 79 10.87 42.13 11.74
CA SER A 79 9.55 41.66 11.28
C SER A 79 9.13 40.38 12.00
N PHE A 80 8.07 39.74 11.53
CA PHE A 80 7.62 38.44 12.01
C PHE A 80 7.06 37.62 10.85
N GLU A 81 6.99 36.31 11.04
CA GLU A 81 6.36 35.39 10.10
C GLU A 81 5.33 34.50 10.80
N CYS A 82 4.24 34.22 10.10
CA CYS A 82 3.23 33.27 10.56
C CYS A 82 3.55 31.88 10.02
N ARG A 83 3.39 30.86 10.87
CA ARG A 83 3.57 29.45 10.51
C ARG A 83 2.31 28.66 10.84
N CYS A 84 1.99 27.73 9.94
CA CYS A 84 0.85 26.83 10.08
C CYS A 84 1.29 25.46 10.60
N SER A 85 0.37 24.75 11.27
CA SER A 85 0.59 23.35 11.65
C SER A 85 0.73 22.45 10.41
N THR A 86 1.31 21.26 10.60
CA THR A 86 1.37 20.22 9.56
C THR A 86 -0.02 19.97 8.95
N GLY A 87 -0.08 19.81 7.63
CA GLY A 87 -1.34 19.63 6.88
C GLY A 87 -2.05 20.94 6.53
N LEU A 88 -1.53 22.09 6.94
CA LEU A 88 -2.05 23.40 6.57
C LEU A 88 -0.96 24.20 5.84
N ARG A 89 -1.38 25.11 4.97
CA ARG A 89 -0.51 26.05 4.25
C ARG A 89 -0.87 27.49 4.58
N LEU A 90 0.10 28.38 4.52
CA LEU A 90 -0.15 29.81 4.69
C LEU A 90 -0.96 30.34 3.49
N SER A 91 -2.00 31.12 3.79
CA SER A 91 -2.83 31.81 2.80
C SER A 91 -2.08 33.02 2.20
N ASP A 92 -2.68 33.62 1.18
CA ASP A 92 -2.12 34.79 0.47
C ASP A 92 -2.04 36.04 1.36
N ASP A 93 -2.77 36.08 2.47
CA ASP A 93 -2.70 37.14 3.48
C ASP A 93 -1.48 37.04 4.42
N LEU A 94 -0.69 35.97 4.29
CA LEU A 94 0.48 35.63 5.10
C LEU A 94 0.17 35.46 6.60
N LYS A 95 -1.09 35.26 6.99
CA LYS A 95 -1.53 35.17 8.40
C LYS A 95 -2.47 34.02 8.68
N SER A 96 -3.34 33.70 7.73
CA SER A 96 -4.33 32.64 7.83
C SER A 96 -3.76 31.31 7.32
N CYS A 97 -4.27 30.21 7.86
CA CYS A 97 -3.85 28.85 7.56
C CYS A 97 -4.97 28.07 6.86
N GLU A 98 -4.76 27.83 5.58
CA GLU A 98 -5.65 27.07 4.73
C GLU A 98 -5.33 25.58 4.76
N ASP A 99 -6.38 24.78 4.63
CA ASP A 99 -6.27 23.34 4.61
C ASP A 99 -5.63 22.82 3.32
N VAL A 100 -4.68 21.90 3.44
CA VAL A 100 -4.09 21.21 2.28
C VAL A 100 -4.92 19.97 2.01
N ASN A 101 -5.62 19.95 0.88
CA ASN A 101 -6.45 18.80 0.55
C ASN A 101 -5.61 17.63 0.00
N GLU A 102 -5.22 16.69 0.86
CA GLU A 102 -4.38 15.56 0.46
C GLU A 102 -5.09 14.58 -0.48
N CYS A 103 -6.42 14.55 -0.47
CA CYS A 103 -7.21 13.71 -1.40
C CYS A 103 -7.10 14.18 -2.85
N ARG A 104 -6.70 15.42 -3.10
CA ARG A 104 -6.46 15.93 -4.47
C ARG A 104 -5.08 15.54 -5.02
N LEU A 105 -4.19 15.00 -4.17
CA LEU A 105 -2.90 14.49 -4.62
C LEU A 105 -3.08 13.27 -5.53
N ARG A 106 -2.03 12.92 -6.28
CA ARG A 106 -2.01 11.74 -7.18
C ARG A 106 -3.23 11.69 -8.13
N ASN A 107 -3.47 12.79 -8.85
CA ASN A 107 -4.61 12.93 -9.78
C ASN A 107 -5.99 12.74 -9.13
N GLY A 108 -6.15 13.15 -7.86
CA GLY A 108 -7.42 13.02 -7.14
C GLY A 108 -7.66 11.66 -6.48
N HIS A 109 -6.67 10.78 -6.48
CA HIS A 109 -6.75 9.49 -5.76
C HIS A 109 -6.31 9.60 -4.29
N GLY A 110 -5.51 10.63 -3.96
CA GLY A 110 -4.99 10.83 -2.62
C GLY A 110 -4.06 9.70 -2.15
N PRO A 111 -3.76 9.65 -0.84
CA PRO A 111 -2.88 8.65 -0.22
C PRO A 111 -3.58 7.33 0.15
N CYS A 112 -4.89 7.21 -0.08
CA CYS A 112 -5.71 6.06 0.32
C CYS A 112 -5.82 5.02 -0.79
N GLN A 113 -6.04 3.75 -0.43
CA GLN A 113 -6.30 2.68 -1.41
C GLN A 113 -7.72 2.74 -2.01
N ASP A 114 -8.72 3.12 -1.22
CA ASP A 114 -10.13 3.22 -1.65
C ASP A 114 -10.67 4.65 -1.54
N THR A 115 -11.28 5.00 -0.40
CA THR A 115 -11.93 6.31 -0.23
C THR A 115 -11.07 7.23 0.62
N CYS A 116 -10.80 8.44 0.12
CA CYS A 116 -10.12 9.51 0.85
C CYS A 116 -11.11 10.60 1.24
N GLU A 117 -11.16 10.95 2.52
CA GLU A 117 -11.91 12.11 3.00
C GLU A 117 -10.98 13.12 3.65
N ASN A 118 -11.02 14.33 3.08
CA ASN A 118 -10.22 15.44 3.54
C ASN A 118 -10.75 16.02 4.86
N THR A 119 -9.86 16.32 5.79
CA THR A 119 -10.20 16.91 7.09
C THR A 119 -9.27 18.08 7.37
N ARG A 120 -9.62 18.99 8.28
CA ARG A 120 -8.74 20.14 8.51
C ARG A 120 -7.40 19.70 9.12
N GLY A 121 -6.30 19.93 8.42
CA GLY A 121 -4.93 19.57 8.80
C GLY A 121 -4.57 18.09 8.58
N SER A 122 -5.44 17.30 7.96
CA SER A 122 -5.19 15.87 7.73
C SER A 122 -6.22 15.24 6.77
N TYR A 123 -6.23 13.92 6.69
CA TYR A 123 -7.25 13.16 5.95
C TYR A 123 -7.55 11.85 6.66
N ARG A 124 -8.68 11.23 6.31
CA ARG A 124 -9.00 9.86 6.71
C ARG A 124 -9.24 8.98 5.49
N CYS A 125 -8.70 7.77 5.54
CA CYS A 125 -9.00 6.74 4.55
C CYS A 125 -10.09 5.81 5.07
N SER A 126 -10.88 5.26 4.15
CA SER A 126 -11.81 4.18 4.46
C SER A 126 -11.87 3.19 3.30
N CYS A 127 -12.27 1.96 3.62
CA CYS A 127 -12.42 0.86 2.66
C CYS A 127 -13.90 0.49 2.46
N ALA A 128 -14.81 1.42 2.74
CA ALA A 128 -16.24 1.15 2.79
C ALA A 128 -16.82 0.80 1.40
N SER A 129 -16.18 1.22 0.30
CA SER A 129 -16.61 0.89 -1.06
C SER A 129 -16.09 -0.49 -1.49
N LEU A 130 -15.04 -0.99 -0.84
CA LEU A 130 -14.50 -2.33 -1.01
C LEU A 130 -15.13 -3.28 0.01
N ASN A 131 -16.32 -3.80 -0.30
CA ASN A 131 -16.99 -4.83 0.50
C ASN A 131 -16.03 -5.99 0.82
N GLY A 132 -16.18 -6.59 2.01
CA GLY A 132 -15.31 -7.69 2.45
C GLY A 132 -13.88 -7.27 2.80
N THR A 133 -13.58 -5.97 2.90
CA THR A 133 -12.27 -5.47 3.32
C THR A 133 -12.36 -4.58 4.56
N ARG A 134 -11.22 -4.38 5.23
CA ARG A 134 -11.08 -3.48 6.38
C ARG A 134 -9.86 -2.59 6.23
N LEU A 135 -9.85 -1.47 6.94
CA LEU A 135 -8.68 -0.59 6.97
C LEU A 135 -7.50 -1.28 7.67
N GLY A 136 -6.33 -1.20 7.05
CA GLY A 136 -5.07 -1.67 7.59
C GLY A 136 -4.54 -0.80 8.73
N GLU A 137 -3.51 -1.30 9.42
CA GLU A 137 -2.88 -0.58 10.54
C GLU A 137 -2.14 0.69 10.10
N ASP A 138 -1.73 0.75 8.83
CA ASP A 138 -1.16 1.95 8.20
C ASP A 138 -2.20 3.08 8.01
N GLY A 139 -3.47 2.80 8.26
CA GLY A 139 -4.58 3.72 8.10
C GLY A 139 -4.85 4.11 6.64
N ARG A 140 -4.33 3.36 5.65
CA ARG A 140 -4.41 3.70 4.21
C ARG A 140 -4.78 2.53 3.32
N SER A 141 -4.26 1.34 3.63
CA SER A 141 -4.45 0.13 2.83
C SER A 141 -5.75 -0.59 3.20
N CYS A 142 -6.35 -1.29 2.24
CA CYS A 142 -7.53 -2.12 2.46
C CYS A 142 -7.14 -3.58 2.43
N ILE A 143 -7.32 -4.23 3.58
CA ILE A 143 -6.96 -5.63 3.84
C ILE A 143 -8.22 -6.47 3.69
N ASP A 144 -8.11 -7.53 2.91
CA ASP A 144 -9.17 -8.52 2.73
C ASP A 144 -9.54 -9.23 4.03
N VAL A 145 -10.84 -9.43 4.26
CA VAL A 145 -11.36 -10.17 5.42
C VAL A 145 -11.72 -11.57 4.95
N ASP A 146 -10.94 -12.56 5.37
CA ASP A 146 -11.19 -13.96 5.00
C ASP A 146 -12.44 -14.51 5.71
N GLU A 147 -13.56 -14.53 5.00
CA GLU A 147 -14.83 -15.02 5.55
C GLU A 147 -14.83 -16.55 5.72
N CYS A 148 -13.92 -17.28 5.07
CA CYS A 148 -13.81 -18.73 5.18
C CYS A 148 -13.22 -19.19 6.51
N VAL A 149 -12.52 -18.31 7.24
CA VAL A 149 -11.98 -18.60 8.57
C VAL A 149 -13.10 -18.83 9.59
N ASN A 150 -14.22 -18.10 9.46
CA ASN A 150 -15.33 -18.21 10.39
C ASN A 150 -16.47 -19.06 9.82
N ASN A 151 -16.75 -20.19 10.47
CA ASN A 151 -17.82 -21.12 10.06
C ASN A 151 -17.78 -21.47 8.55
N ASN A 152 -16.58 -21.55 7.95
CA ASN A 152 -16.39 -21.84 6.52
C ASN A 152 -17.18 -20.91 5.59
N GLY A 153 -17.35 -19.63 5.95
CA GLY A 153 -18.18 -18.68 5.17
C GLY A 153 -19.68 -19.04 5.12
N GLY A 154 -20.11 -20.03 5.91
CA GLY A 154 -21.41 -20.68 5.82
C GLY A 154 -21.55 -21.65 4.65
N CYS A 155 -20.46 -22.00 3.96
CA CYS A 155 -20.48 -23.01 2.90
C CYS A 155 -20.65 -24.42 3.51
N SER A 156 -21.49 -25.24 2.89
CA SER A 156 -21.62 -26.66 3.24
C SER A 156 -20.36 -27.47 2.97
N HIS A 157 -19.59 -27.09 1.93
CA HIS A 157 -18.41 -27.82 1.46
C HIS A 157 -17.17 -26.91 1.40
N THR A 158 -16.73 -26.50 0.21
CA THR A 158 -15.48 -25.74 0.07
C THR A 158 -15.80 -24.25 -0.01
N CYS A 159 -15.21 -23.47 0.89
CA CYS A 159 -15.18 -22.01 0.82
C CYS A 159 -13.88 -21.53 0.17
N ILE A 160 -13.98 -20.60 -0.78
CA ILE A 160 -12.85 -19.97 -1.46
C ILE A 160 -12.91 -18.48 -1.17
N ASN A 161 -11.93 -18.00 -0.40
CA ASN A 161 -11.76 -16.58 -0.13
C ASN A 161 -11.15 -15.86 -1.34
N THR A 162 -11.71 -14.71 -1.69
CA THR A 162 -11.20 -13.82 -2.73
C THR A 162 -11.28 -12.38 -2.25
N VAL A 163 -10.50 -11.48 -2.83
CA VAL A 163 -10.51 -10.08 -2.40
C VAL A 163 -11.92 -9.49 -2.46
N GLY A 164 -12.44 -9.19 -1.27
CA GLY A 164 -13.75 -8.57 -1.03
C GLY A 164 -14.96 -9.51 -1.03
N ARG A 165 -14.77 -10.82 -1.19
CA ARG A 165 -15.85 -11.82 -1.08
C ARG A 165 -15.33 -13.26 -0.97
N ALA A 166 -16.13 -14.11 -0.35
CA ALA A 166 -15.99 -15.56 -0.44
C ALA A 166 -17.03 -16.21 -1.37
N PHE A 167 -16.67 -17.37 -1.92
CA PHE A 167 -17.56 -18.22 -2.71
C PHE A 167 -17.56 -19.65 -2.22
N CYS A 168 -18.71 -20.31 -2.33
CA CYS A 168 -18.84 -21.73 -2.07
C CYS A 168 -18.74 -22.53 -3.37
N THR A 169 -18.01 -23.65 -3.33
CA THR A 169 -17.89 -24.59 -4.44
C THR A 169 -18.22 -26.00 -3.99
N CYS A 170 -18.81 -26.78 -4.89
CA CYS A 170 -19.21 -28.15 -4.62
C CYS A 170 -18.21 -29.16 -5.16
N PRO A 171 -18.07 -30.32 -4.51
CA PRO A 171 -17.38 -31.48 -5.07
C PRO A 171 -17.99 -31.93 -6.40
N ASP A 172 -17.23 -32.71 -7.16
CA ASP A 172 -17.75 -33.34 -8.38
C ASP A 172 -18.98 -34.21 -8.09
N GLY A 173 -19.97 -34.16 -8.98
CA GLY A 173 -21.26 -34.84 -8.83
C GLY A 173 -22.28 -34.11 -7.96
N MET A 174 -21.93 -32.97 -7.40
CA MET A 174 -22.85 -32.09 -6.68
C MET A 174 -22.97 -30.73 -7.35
N GLU A 175 -24.06 -30.02 -7.08
CA GLU A 175 -24.27 -28.65 -7.53
C GLU A 175 -24.69 -27.72 -6.41
N LEU A 176 -24.38 -26.44 -6.58
CA LEU A 176 -24.68 -25.42 -5.59
C LEU A 176 -26.17 -25.09 -5.65
N SER A 177 -26.84 -25.14 -4.49
CA SER A 177 -28.25 -24.83 -4.37
C SER A 177 -28.52 -23.33 -4.56
N SER A 178 -29.80 -22.96 -4.60
CA SER A 178 -30.23 -21.56 -4.76
C SER A 178 -29.72 -20.60 -3.68
N ASP A 179 -29.29 -21.12 -2.53
CA ASP A 179 -28.71 -20.33 -1.45
C ASP A 179 -27.23 -19.95 -1.68
N TRP A 180 -26.61 -20.46 -2.75
CA TRP A 180 -25.19 -20.29 -3.07
C TRP A 180 -24.21 -20.77 -2.00
N LYS A 181 -24.66 -21.66 -1.09
CA LYS A 181 -23.88 -22.16 0.05
C LYS A 181 -23.96 -23.66 0.26
N THR A 182 -25.12 -24.25 -0.02
CA THR A 182 -25.38 -25.67 0.19
C THR A 182 -25.16 -26.45 -1.10
N CYS A 183 -24.40 -27.54 -1.04
CA CYS A 183 -24.25 -28.45 -2.17
C CYS A 183 -25.32 -29.54 -2.10
N GLN A 184 -25.96 -29.78 -3.23
CA GLN A 184 -26.97 -30.80 -3.42
C GLN A 184 -26.44 -31.84 -4.39
N ASP A 185 -26.71 -33.10 -4.08
CA ASP A 185 -26.40 -34.20 -4.96
C ASP A 185 -27.10 -34.03 -6.32
N VAL A 186 -26.36 -34.27 -7.40
CA VAL A 186 -26.96 -34.29 -8.74
C VAL A 186 -27.33 -35.72 -9.06
N ASN A 187 -28.63 -35.99 -9.18
CA ASN A 187 -29.08 -37.31 -9.57
C ASN A 187 -28.75 -37.62 -11.04
N GLU A 188 -27.60 -38.26 -11.29
CA GLU A 188 -27.18 -38.58 -12.65
C GLU A 188 -28.03 -39.66 -13.30
N CYS A 189 -28.75 -40.46 -12.53
CA CYS A 189 -29.69 -41.43 -13.09
C CYS A 189 -30.87 -40.77 -13.80
N GLU A 190 -31.12 -39.47 -13.56
CA GLU A 190 -32.13 -38.70 -14.29
C GLU A 190 -31.65 -38.14 -15.63
N ASP A 191 -30.33 -38.11 -15.86
CA ASP A 191 -29.74 -37.62 -17.10
C ASP A 191 -30.01 -38.56 -18.28
N ASP A 192 -30.48 -38.00 -19.39
CA ASP A 192 -30.86 -38.77 -20.58
C ASP A 192 -29.68 -39.59 -21.16
N ALA A 193 -28.45 -39.09 -21.06
CA ALA A 193 -27.27 -39.82 -21.52
C ALA A 193 -26.96 -41.00 -20.58
N THR A 194 -27.13 -40.83 -19.27
CA THR A 194 -27.00 -41.92 -18.29
C THR A 194 -28.06 -43.00 -18.52
N LYS A 195 -29.33 -42.61 -18.73
CA LYS A 195 -30.43 -43.53 -19.06
C LYS A 195 -30.20 -44.30 -20.35
N GLN A 196 -29.52 -43.68 -21.33
CA GLN A 196 -29.14 -44.34 -22.59
C GLN A 196 -27.99 -45.34 -22.42
N TYR A 197 -27.06 -45.06 -21.50
CA TYR A 197 -25.84 -45.85 -21.31
C TYR A 197 -25.98 -46.97 -20.26
N CYS A 198 -26.77 -46.75 -19.21
CA CYS A 198 -26.93 -47.66 -18.08
C CYS A 198 -28.36 -48.21 -18.04
N LYS A 199 -28.53 -49.54 -18.21
CA LYS A 199 -29.86 -50.18 -18.13
C LYS A 199 -30.40 -50.27 -16.71
N GLY A 200 -29.52 -50.21 -15.71
CA GLY A 200 -29.86 -50.04 -14.30
C GLY A 200 -28.92 -49.00 -13.67
N CYS A 201 -29.48 -48.10 -12.86
CA CYS A 201 -28.75 -46.99 -12.25
C CYS A 201 -29.21 -46.79 -10.80
N VAL A 202 -28.25 -46.65 -9.89
CA VAL A 202 -28.47 -46.29 -8.49
C VAL A 202 -27.79 -44.97 -8.24
N ASN A 203 -28.58 -43.96 -7.86
CA ASN A 203 -28.04 -42.67 -7.49
C ASN A 203 -27.38 -42.75 -6.12
N LEU A 204 -26.20 -42.15 -5.98
CA LEU A 204 -25.39 -42.10 -4.78
C LEU A 204 -25.00 -40.65 -4.52
N GLU A 205 -24.69 -40.30 -3.27
CA GLU A 205 -24.26 -38.94 -2.98
C GLU A 205 -22.93 -38.60 -3.70
N GLY A 206 -22.98 -37.62 -4.59
CA GLY A 206 -21.94 -37.17 -5.50
C GLY A 206 -21.72 -38.07 -6.73
N SER A 207 -22.51 -39.12 -6.94
CA SER A 207 -22.23 -40.14 -7.96
C SER A 207 -23.40 -41.01 -8.36
N TYR A 208 -23.13 -41.98 -9.24
CA TYR A 208 -24.10 -43.02 -9.57
C TYR A 208 -23.39 -44.33 -9.88
N LEU A 209 -24.08 -45.44 -9.61
CA LEU A 209 -23.64 -46.79 -9.95
C LEU A 209 -24.52 -47.37 -11.05
N CYS A 210 -23.90 -47.87 -12.12
CA CYS A 210 -24.62 -48.62 -13.14
C CYS A 210 -24.64 -50.11 -12.81
N THR A 211 -25.84 -50.66 -12.62
CA THR A 211 -26.05 -52.03 -12.13
C THR A 211 -26.25 -53.05 -13.25
N ASP A 212 -26.63 -52.62 -14.45
CA ASP A 212 -26.79 -53.48 -15.64
C ASP A 212 -26.17 -52.84 -16.87
N MET A 213 -25.02 -53.36 -17.28
CA MET A 213 -24.24 -52.93 -18.45
C MET A 213 -24.39 -53.95 -19.60
N SER A 214 -25.61 -54.25 -20.05
CA SER A 214 -25.77 -55.25 -21.11
C SER A 214 -25.55 -54.68 -22.52
N ASP A 215 -24.62 -55.33 -23.22
CA ASP A 215 -24.43 -55.43 -24.67
C ASP A 215 -23.78 -54.27 -25.43
N TYR A 216 -22.46 -54.13 -25.23
CA TYR A 216 -21.56 -53.96 -26.38
C TYR A 216 -20.66 -55.20 -26.46
N GLN A 217 -21.13 -56.22 -27.18
CA GLN A 217 -20.29 -57.37 -27.53
C GLN A 217 -19.24 -56.92 -28.56
N ASN A 218 -18.11 -56.42 -28.03
CA ASN A 218 -16.77 -56.75 -28.49
C ASN A 218 -15.77 -56.46 -27.35
N ASP A 219 -15.36 -57.54 -26.69
CA ASP A 219 -14.11 -57.76 -25.93
C ASP A 219 -13.68 -56.99 -24.67
N GLN A 220 -14.45 -56.08 -24.05
CA GLN A 220 -14.04 -55.52 -22.71
C GLN A 220 -15.20 -55.12 -21.78
N ALA A 221 -16.24 -55.94 -21.65
CA ALA A 221 -17.35 -55.69 -20.73
C ALA A 221 -17.11 -56.32 -19.34
N SER A 222 -16.10 -55.82 -18.61
CA SER A 222 -16.12 -55.90 -17.15
C SER A 222 -17.06 -54.81 -16.64
N ALA A 223 -17.85 -55.07 -15.59
CA ALA A 223 -18.53 -54.01 -14.85
C ALA A 223 -17.55 -52.84 -14.68
N LYS A 224 -17.89 -51.65 -15.17
CA LYS A 224 -16.99 -50.50 -15.02
C LYS A 224 -17.01 -50.11 -13.56
N VAL A 225 -16.09 -50.70 -12.82
CA VAL A 225 -15.87 -50.43 -11.42
C VAL A 225 -15.37 -48.99 -11.32
N THR A 226 -16.13 -48.14 -10.64
CA THR A 226 -15.78 -46.73 -10.49
C THR A 226 -15.78 -46.36 -9.02
N CYS A 227 -14.70 -45.71 -8.60
CA CYS A 227 -14.59 -45.32 -7.21
C CYS A 227 -15.53 -44.16 -6.88
N ARG A 228 -16.06 -44.19 -5.66
CA ARG A 228 -16.95 -43.15 -5.15
C ARG A 228 -16.29 -41.76 -5.24
N PRO A 229 -17.04 -40.67 -5.34
CA PRO A 229 -16.48 -39.32 -5.29
C PRO A 229 -15.75 -39.11 -3.97
N LEU A 230 -14.61 -38.42 -4.07
CA LEU A 230 -13.85 -38.02 -2.89
C LEU A 230 -14.41 -36.69 -2.39
N PHE A 231 -14.92 -36.68 -1.17
CA PHE A 231 -15.20 -35.43 -0.47
C PHE A 231 -13.85 -34.80 -0.06
N PRO A 232 -13.55 -33.57 -0.52
CA PRO A 232 -12.36 -32.89 -0.08
C PRO A 232 -12.41 -32.67 1.44
N PRO A 233 -11.29 -32.78 2.16
CA PRO A 233 -11.21 -32.32 3.54
C PRO A 233 -11.56 -30.82 3.61
N LEU A 234 -12.04 -30.37 4.78
CA LEU A 234 -12.32 -28.96 5.06
C LEU A 234 -11.19 -28.07 4.52
N GLN A 235 -11.57 -27.05 3.73
CA GLN A 235 -10.67 -26.02 3.18
C GLN A 235 -9.70 -26.50 2.08
N GLY A 236 -10.00 -27.57 1.33
CA GLY A 236 -9.25 -28.01 0.16
C GLY A 236 -10.12 -28.40 -1.04
N PHE A 237 -9.50 -28.76 -2.16
CA PHE A 237 -10.17 -29.37 -3.31
C PHE A 237 -9.36 -30.56 -3.85
N VAL A 238 -10.05 -31.63 -4.25
CA VAL A 238 -9.41 -32.83 -4.80
C VAL A 238 -9.22 -32.66 -6.31
N ARG A 239 -8.04 -33.00 -6.81
CA ARG A 239 -7.71 -33.06 -8.23
C ARG A 239 -7.35 -34.47 -8.63
N CYS A 240 -8.07 -35.00 -9.61
CA CYS A 240 -7.83 -36.34 -10.14
C CYS A 240 -7.17 -36.31 -11.51
N SER A 241 -6.26 -37.25 -11.77
CA SER A 241 -5.69 -37.55 -13.08
C SER A 241 -6.82 -37.93 -14.03
N ARG A 242 -6.85 -37.31 -15.22
CA ARG A 242 -7.91 -37.55 -16.20
C ARG A 242 -7.36 -38.39 -17.33
N ASP A 243 -7.83 -39.63 -17.47
CA ASP A 243 -7.60 -40.42 -18.67
C ASP A 243 -8.53 -39.93 -19.79
N GLY A 244 -7.96 -39.58 -20.94
CA GLY A 244 -8.68 -39.02 -22.09
C GLY A 244 -9.64 -39.98 -22.81
N ALA A 245 -9.93 -41.15 -22.24
CA ALA A 245 -10.64 -42.24 -22.92
C ALA A 245 -12.16 -42.21 -22.74
N PHE A 246 -12.72 -41.49 -21.76
CA PHE A 246 -14.16 -41.42 -21.52
C PHE A 246 -14.65 -39.98 -21.33
N HIS A 247 -14.99 -39.35 -22.46
CA HIS A 247 -15.66 -38.06 -22.50
C HIS A 247 -17.16 -38.27 -22.76
N SER A 248 -17.99 -38.20 -21.71
CA SER A 248 -19.43 -38.04 -21.88
C SER A 248 -19.75 -36.55 -22.07
N TYR A 249 -20.31 -36.21 -23.23
CA TYR A 249 -20.74 -34.85 -23.57
C TYR A 249 -22.19 -34.66 -23.11
N THR A 250 -22.42 -33.79 -22.13
CA THR A 250 -23.77 -33.27 -21.83
C THR A 250 -24.04 -32.01 -22.66
N LYS A 251 -25.31 -31.75 -23.00
CA LYS A 251 -25.75 -30.56 -23.76
C LYS A 251 -25.42 -29.22 -23.07
N THR A 252 -25.00 -29.23 -21.81
CA THR A 252 -24.61 -28.04 -21.02
C THR A 252 -23.09 -27.80 -21.00
N GLY A 253 -22.30 -28.61 -21.71
CA GLY A 253 -20.85 -28.39 -21.85
C GLY A 253 -20.00 -28.77 -20.62
N LYS A 254 -20.62 -29.29 -19.54
CA LYS A 254 -19.88 -29.82 -18.39
C LYS A 254 -19.56 -31.30 -18.61
N ARG A 255 -18.27 -31.61 -18.79
CA ARG A 255 -17.72 -32.97 -18.88
C ARG A 255 -17.82 -33.65 -17.51
N ARG A 256 -18.62 -34.72 -17.36
CA ARG A 256 -18.54 -35.61 -16.19
C ARG A 256 -17.61 -36.78 -16.51
N VAL A 257 -16.59 -36.97 -15.68
CA VAL A 257 -15.55 -38.00 -15.86
C VAL A 257 -15.72 -39.00 -14.73
N LEU A 258 -15.89 -40.27 -15.06
CA LEU A 258 -15.96 -41.34 -14.05
C LEU A 258 -14.56 -41.66 -13.52
N ASN A 259 -14.44 -41.89 -12.21
CA ASN A 259 -13.19 -42.33 -11.57
C ASN A 259 -12.94 -43.82 -11.88
N SER A 260 -12.35 -44.13 -13.03
CA SER A 260 -12.01 -45.50 -13.42
C SER A 260 -10.81 -46.04 -12.63
N PRO A 261 -10.60 -47.37 -12.57
CA PRO A 261 -9.46 -47.96 -11.89
C PRO A 261 -8.15 -47.41 -12.47
N GLY A 262 -7.20 -47.07 -11.61
CA GLY A 262 -5.97 -46.36 -11.96
C GLY A 262 -6.06 -44.83 -11.90
N THR A 263 -7.26 -44.25 -11.77
CA THR A 263 -7.41 -42.80 -11.51
C THR A 263 -6.70 -42.46 -10.20
N THR A 264 -5.73 -41.55 -10.26
CA THR A 264 -5.03 -41.01 -9.09
C THR A 264 -5.59 -39.66 -8.72
N CYS A 265 -5.79 -39.38 -7.43
CA CYS A 265 -6.28 -38.09 -6.95
C CYS A 265 -5.40 -37.55 -5.83
N ASP A 266 -5.08 -36.26 -5.92
CA ASP A 266 -4.30 -35.50 -4.95
C ASP A 266 -5.15 -34.36 -4.36
N LEU A 267 -4.75 -33.87 -3.19
CA LEU A 267 -5.36 -32.69 -2.57
C LEU A 267 -4.62 -31.43 -3.03
N GLU A 268 -5.35 -30.39 -3.38
CA GLU A 268 -4.80 -29.05 -3.58
C GLU A 268 -5.42 -28.09 -2.55
N CYS A 269 -4.56 -27.25 -1.96
CA CYS A 269 -5.01 -26.21 -1.03
C CYS A 269 -5.24 -24.89 -1.76
N PRO A 270 -6.28 -24.12 -1.38
CA PRO A 270 -6.51 -22.79 -1.92
C PRO A 270 -5.39 -21.81 -1.54
N THR A 271 -5.38 -20.66 -2.19
CA THR A 271 -4.43 -19.58 -1.86
C THR A 271 -4.60 -19.18 -0.40
N GLY A 272 -3.49 -19.00 0.32
CA GLY A 272 -3.52 -18.73 1.76
C GLY A 272 -3.52 -19.96 2.66
N TYR A 273 -3.55 -21.17 2.10
CA TYR A 273 -3.55 -22.42 2.86
C TYR A 273 -2.36 -23.29 2.47
N ARG A 274 -1.87 -24.10 3.43
CA ARG A 274 -0.83 -25.09 3.21
C ARG A 274 -1.32 -26.48 3.59
N MET A 275 -0.84 -27.50 2.88
CA MET A 275 -1.14 -28.89 3.17
C MET A 275 -0.31 -29.38 4.37
N VAL A 276 -0.96 -30.08 5.29
CA VAL A 276 -0.31 -30.84 6.37
C VAL A 276 -0.84 -32.27 6.32
N GLY A 277 0.05 -33.27 6.29
CA GLY A 277 -0.29 -34.68 6.09
C GLY A 277 -0.01 -35.13 4.65
N LYS A 278 -0.58 -36.27 4.23
CA LYS A 278 -0.45 -36.79 2.87
C LYS A 278 -1.82 -37.12 2.28
N PHE A 279 -2.06 -36.69 1.06
CA PHE A 279 -3.26 -37.03 0.32
C PHE A 279 -2.86 -37.43 -1.09
N GLN A 280 -2.93 -38.73 -1.33
CA GLN A 280 -2.74 -39.34 -2.62
C GLN A 280 -3.45 -40.68 -2.60
N VAL A 281 -4.47 -40.81 -3.43
CA VAL A 281 -5.30 -42.01 -3.51
C VAL A 281 -5.45 -42.46 -4.95
N THR A 282 -5.55 -43.77 -5.16
CA THR A 282 -5.71 -44.40 -6.47
C THR A 282 -6.96 -45.26 -6.46
N CYS A 283 -7.76 -45.19 -7.51
CA CYS A 283 -8.96 -46.00 -7.63
C CYS A 283 -8.58 -47.46 -7.93
N GLY A 284 -9.03 -48.38 -7.08
CA GLY A 284 -8.81 -49.82 -7.22
C GLY A 284 -9.76 -50.47 -8.24
N PHE A 285 -9.43 -51.71 -8.64
CA PHE A 285 -10.29 -52.52 -9.52
C PHE A 285 -11.53 -53.09 -8.81
N ASP A 286 -11.63 -52.90 -7.49
CA ASP A 286 -12.76 -53.25 -6.62
C ASP A 286 -13.70 -52.06 -6.35
N GLY A 287 -13.31 -50.84 -6.74
CA GLY A 287 -14.13 -49.63 -6.63
C GLY A 287 -13.89 -48.87 -5.33
N GLU A 288 -12.86 -49.26 -4.59
CA GLU A 288 -12.41 -48.59 -3.39
C GLU A 288 -11.17 -47.73 -3.66
N TRP A 289 -11.00 -46.67 -2.87
CA TRP A 289 -9.81 -45.83 -2.94
C TRP A 289 -8.69 -46.40 -2.07
N GLU A 290 -7.54 -46.65 -2.68
CA GLU A 290 -6.32 -47.05 -1.98
C GLU A 290 -5.38 -45.86 -1.83
N GLY A 291 -4.87 -45.61 -0.62
CA GLY A 291 -3.86 -44.57 -0.38
C GLY A 291 -4.01 -43.82 0.94
N GLN A 292 -3.25 -42.73 1.09
CA GLN A 292 -3.28 -41.89 2.28
C GLN A 292 -4.22 -40.71 2.10
N ARG A 293 -4.98 -40.39 3.15
CA ARG A 293 -6.03 -39.36 3.14
C ARG A 293 -6.07 -38.54 4.44
N ASP A 294 -4.94 -38.45 5.14
CA ASP A 294 -4.84 -37.74 6.41
C ASP A 294 -4.52 -36.24 6.24
N ALA A 295 -4.32 -35.77 4.99
CA ALA A 295 -4.01 -34.38 4.76
C ALA A 295 -5.18 -33.43 5.05
N LYS A 296 -4.81 -32.24 5.55
CA LYS A 296 -5.70 -31.10 5.75
C LYS A 296 -5.05 -29.85 5.20
N CYS A 297 -5.86 -28.94 4.69
CA CYS A 297 -5.42 -27.59 4.38
C CYS A 297 -5.61 -26.73 5.62
N ILE A 298 -4.53 -26.15 6.11
CA ILE A 298 -4.57 -25.22 7.25
C ILE A 298 -4.11 -23.84 6.79
N GLN A 299 -4.67 -22.80 7.39
CA GLN A 299 -4.31 -21.42 7.08
C GLN A 299 -2.80 -21.22 7.23
N ALA A 300 -2.17 -20.72 6.19
CA ALA A 300 -0.76 -20.39 6.18
C ALA A 300 -0.57 -18.97 6.73
N GLN A 301 0.53 -18.76 7.43
CA GLN A 301 0.95 -17.42 7.80
C GLN A 301 1.57 -16.71 6.59
N PRO A 302 1.43 -15.38 6.48
CA PRO A 302 2.15 -14.60 5.48
C PRO A 302 3.65 -14.88 5.52
N PRO A 303 4.33 -14.87 4.36
CA PRO A 303 5.78 -15.01 4.34
C PRO A 303 6.44 -13.85 5.10
N LEU A 304 7.52 -14.14 5.82
CA LEU A 304 8.29 -13.10 6.51
C LEU A 304 8.94 -12.18 5.45
N LEU A 305 8.72 -10.88 5.55
CA LEU A 305 9.43 -9.88 4.77
C LEU A 305 9.57 -8.57 5.57
N GLU A 306 10.75 -8.34 6.13
CA GLU A 306 11.07 -7.14 6.90
C GLU A 306 12.12 -6.30 6.18
N CYS A 307 11.77 -5.06 5.86
CA CYS A 307 12.69 -4.14 5.21
C CYS A 307 13.72 -3.56 6.19
N PRO A 308 14.90 -3.14 5.69
CA PRO A 308 15.82 -2.31 6.46
C PRO A 308 15.17 -1.01 6.95
N PRO A 309 15.73 -0.35 7.97
CA PRO A 309 15.30 0.99 8.35
C PRO A 309 15.65 2.02 7.27
N ASP A 310 14.99 3.18 7.34
CA ASP A 310 15.29 4.34 6.51
C ASP A 310 16.77 4.73 6.61
N LYS A 311 17.34 5.17 5.49
CA LYS A 311 18.77 5.50 5.37
C LYS A 311 18.98 6.87 4.78
N THR A 312 19.76 7.71 5.46
CA THR A 312 20.24 8.99 4.93
C THR A 312 21.71 8.88 4.53
N VAL A 313 22.05 9.38 3.34
CA VAL A 313 23.42 9.39 2.80
C VAL A 313 23.71 10.78 2.27
N LYS A 314 24.95 11.23 2.43
CA LYS A 314 25.41 12.51 1.86
C LYS A 314 26.08 12.29 0.50
N ALA A 315 25.75 13.14 -0.45
CA ALA A 315 26.43 13.22 -1.74
C ALA A 315 27.65 14.15 -1.65
N ASP A 316 28.68 13.80 -2.43
CA ASP A 316 29.90 14.60 -2.55
C ASP A 316 29.59 15.94 -3.23
N GLU A 317 30.18 17.04 -2.74
CA GLU A 317 29.88 18.43 -3.14
C GLU A 317 29.92 18.62 -4.67
N ASP A 318 30.82 17.91 -5.36
CA ASP A 318 31.03 18.08 -6.80
C ASP A 318 30.13 17.19 -7.69
N SER A 319 29.56 16.10 -7.16
CA SER A 319 29.02 15.03 -8.02
C SER A 319 27.48 14.91 -8.06
N HIS A 320 26.75 15.68 -7.24
CA HIS A 320 25.27 15.70 -7.15
C HIS A 320 24.61 14.31 -7.03
N SER A 321 25.40 13.26 -6.78
CA SER A 321 25.02 11.86 -6.78
C SER A 321 25.99 11.07 -5.91
N THR A 322 25.52 9.94 -5.39
CA THR A 322 26.32 9.10 -4.50
C THR A 322 25.98 7.64 -4.68
N PHE A 323 26.96 6.77 -4.43
CA PHE A 323 26.74 5.34 -4.41
C PHE A 323 26.10 4.95 -3.08
N VAL A 324 24.92 4.35 -3.16
CA VAL A 324 24.18 3.87 -1.99
C VAL A 324 24.09 2.35 -2.04
N ALA A 325 24.50 1.70 -0.96
CA ALA A 325 24.26 0.28 -0.72
C ALA A 325 23.45 0.08 0.57
N PHE A 326 22.59 -0.92 0.62
CA PHE A 326 21.75 -1.23 1.78
C PHE A 326 21.59 -2.75 1.95
N PRO A 327 21.31 -3.23 3.18
CA PRO A 327 21.15 -4.66 3.41
C PRO A 327 19.89 -5.20 2.72
N SER A 328 19.88 -6.49 2.40
CA SER A 328 18.66 -7.15 1.92
C SER A 328 17.57 -7.18 3.01
N PRO A 329 16.28 -7.13 2.62
CA PRO A 329 15.19 -7.45 3.52
C PRO A 329 15.34 -8.85 4.14
N ARG A 330 14.95 -8.99 5.41
CA ARG A 330 14.92 -10.30 6.07
C ARG A 330 13.68 -11.05 5.58
N THR A 331 13.88 -12.24 5.01
CA THR A 331 12.78 -13.06 4.52
C THR A 331 13.05 -14.55 4.69
N ASN A 332 12.00 -15.33 4.91
CA ASN A 332 12.05 -16.79 4.92
C ASN A 332 11.79 -17.41 3.53
N ILE A 333 11.57 -16.58 2.50
CA ILE A 333 11.34 -17.02 1.12
C ILE A 333 12.61 -16.84 0.29
N ASN A 334 12.80 -17.75 -0.69
CA ASN A 334 13.94 -17.67 -1.60
C ASN A 334 13.94 -16.33 -2.39
N TRP A 335 15.08 -15.65 -2.42
CA TRP A 335 15.29 -14.35 -3.06
C TRP A 335 14.82 -14.27 -4.52
N LYS A 336 14.80 -15.39 -5.25
CA LYS A 336 14.28 -15.43 -6.62
C LYS A 336 12.81 -15.02 -6.74
N TYR A 337 12.01 -15.23 -5.68
CA TYR A 337 10.60 -14.86 -5.61
C TYR A 337 10.35 -13.45 -5.04
N VAL A 338 11.39 -12.79 -4.55
CA VAL A 338 11.32 -11.39 -4.08
C VAL A 338 11.41 -10.47 -5.30
N LYS A 339 10.58 -9.43 -5.34
CA LYS A 339 10.60 -8.35 -6.32
C LYS A 339 10.84 -7.03 -5.59
N SER A 340 11.41 -6.05 -6.30
CA SER A 340 11.58 -4.70 -5.80
C SER A 340 10.98 -3.67 -6.75
N TYR A 341 10.57 -2.55 -6.18
CA TYR A 341 10.30 -1.31 -6.90
C TYR A 341 11.03 -0.17 -6.19
N PRO A 342 11.88 0.60 -6.87
CA PRO A 342 12.31 0.42 -8.26
C PRO A 342 13.09 -0.89 -8.48
N ALA A 343 13.15 -1.36 -9.74
CA ALA A 343 13.68 -2.69 -10.07
C ALA A 343 15.18 -2.86 -9.75
N TRP A 344 15.96 -1.78 -9.85
CA TRP A 344 17.38 -1.77 -9.50
C TRP A 344 17.62 -2.08 -8.02
N ALA A 345 16.65 -1.82 -7.14
CA ALA A 345 16.82 -2.06 -5.71
C ALA A 345 17.04 -3.53 -5.36
N LYS A 346 16.72 -4.46 -6.28
CA LYS A 346 17.01 -5.89 -6.14
C LYS A 346 18.51 -6.21 -6.15
N ASP A 347 19.33 -5.33 -6.71
CA ASP A 347 20.79 -5.40 -6.68
C ASP A 347 21.38 -4.83 -5.38
N LEU A 348 20.52 -4.38 -4.45
CA LEU A 348 20.84 -3.88 -3.11
C LEU A 348 21.78 -2.66 -3.08
N SER A 349 21.98 -2.05 -4.24
CA SER A 349 22.85 -0.91 -4.43
C SER A 349 22.52 -0.16 -5.72
N GLY A 350 22.89 1.12 -5.77
CA GLY A 350 22.69 1.97 -6.93
C GLY A 350 23.34 3.33 -6.76
N VAL A 351 23.51 4.06 -7.87
CA VAL A 351 23.94 5.47 -7.85
C VAL A 351 22.69 6.34 -7.87
N LEU A 352 22.54 7.19 -6.85
CA LEU A 352 21.35 8.02 -6.65
C LEU A 352 21.75 9.49 -6.61
N THR A 353 20.94 10.35 -7.22
CA THR A 353 21.09 11.81 -7.11
C THR A 353 20.48 12.32 -5.81
N GLU A 354 20.67 13.59 -5.51
CA GLU A 354 19.94 14.26 -4.42
C GLU A 354 18.42 14.03 -4.53
N GLY A 355 17.79 13.72 -3.40
CA GLY A 355 16.35 13.47 -3.31
C GLY A 355 15.97 12.32 -2.38
N GLN A 356 14.67 12.04 -2.34
CA GLN A 356 14.09 10.94 -1.56
C GLN A 356 13.63 9.83 -2.49
N TYR A 357 14.02 8.59 -2.18
CA TYR A 357 13.68 7.38 -2.93
C TYR A 357 12.92 6.42 -2.03
N ASP A 358 11.68 6.13 -2.37
CA ASP A 358 10.88 5.11 -1.71
C ASP A 358 11.21 3.74 -2.33
N ILE A 359 11.76 2.84 -1.51
CA ILE A 359 12.13 1.49 -1.91
C ILE A 359 11.09 0.51 -1.36
N HIS A 360 10.50 -0.28 -2.25
CA HIS A 360 9.49 -1.27 -1.95
C HIS A 360 9.99 -2.66 -2.32
N PHE A 361 9.79 -3.62 -1.43
CA PHE A 361 9.99 -5.04 -1.70
C PHE A 361 8.67 -5.79 -1.57
N THR A 362 8.48 -6.79 -2.40
CA THR A 362 7.28 -7.65 -2.39
C THR A 362 7.70 -9.09 -2.61
N VAL A 363 7.14 -10.03 -1.86
CA VAL A 363 7.41 -11.45 -2.02
C VAL A 363 6.10 -12.19 -2.24
N LYS A 364 6.12 -13.23 -3.09
CA LYS A 364 5.00 -14.15 -3.28
C LYS A 364 5.45 -15.56 -2.97
N ASP A 365 4.86 -16.17 -1.95
CA ASP A 365 5.13 -17.56 -1.58
C ASP A 365 4.72 -18.50 -2.74
N PRO A 366 5.62 -19.33 -3.29
CA PRO A 366 5.31 -20.21 -4.41
C PRO A 366 4.34 -21.33 -4.04
N SER A 367 4.27 -21.74 -2.78
CA SER A 367 3.42 -22.82 -2.28
C SER A 367 2.04 -22.32 -1.91
N THR A 368 1.96 -21.26 -1.10
CA THR A 368 0.68 -20.75 -0.56
C THR A 368 0.09 -19.61 -1.39
N LYS A 369 0.87 -19.04 -2.31
CA LYS A 369 0.53 -17.86 -3.14
C LYS A 369 0.28 -16.57 -2.35
N LEU A 370 0.47 -16.56 -1.03
CA LEU A 370 0.41 -15.36 -0.18
C LEU A 370 1.47 -14.34 -0.60
N ILE A 371 1.11 -13.07 -0.48
CA ILE A 371 1.95 -11.94 -0.84
C ILE A 371 2.22 -11.14 0.44
N GLU A 372 3.47 -10.71 0.62
CA GLU A 372 3.85 -9.76 1.66
C GLU A 372 4.69 -8.63 1.05
N ALA A 373 4.58 -7.43 1.60
CA ALA A 373 5.31 -6.26 1.13
C ALA A 373 5.91 -5.44 2.28
N CYS A 374 7.06 -4.83 2.02
CA CYS A 374 7.67 -3.87 2.95
C CYS A 374 8.27 -2.70 2.18
N SER A 375 8.47 -1.58 2.88
CA SER A 375 9.09 -0.39 2.28
C SER A 375 9.96 0.37 3.26
N PHE A 376 10.98 1.05 2.74
CA PHE A 376 11.83 1.98 3.47
C PHE A 376 12.31 3.08 2.54
N LYS A 377 12.88 4.14 3.10
CA LYS A 377 13.33 5.33 2.37
C LYS A 377 14.84 5.43 2.32
N ILE A 378 15.32 5.93 1.19
CA ILE A 378 16.69 6.40 1.05
C ILE A 378 16.62 7.90 0.77
N ILE A 379 17.28 8.70 1.62
CA ILE A 379 17.38 10.14 1.48
C ILE A 379 18.83 10.46 1.12
N VAL A 380 19.03 11.14 0.00
CA VAL A 380 20.33 11.65 -0.43
C VAL A 380 20.33 13.16 -0.24
N GLU A 381 21.17 13.64 0.68
CA GLU A 381 21.34 15.05 1.01
C GLU A 381 22.68 15.57 0.45
N GLN A 382 22.79 16.87 0.17
CA GLN A 382 24.07 17.52 -0.14
C GLN A 382 24.87 17.72 1.15
N ASP A 383 26.18 17.48 1.12
CA ASP A 383 27.07 18.12 2.10
C ASP A 383 27.10 19.62 1.78
N ASN A 384 26.78 20.45 2.78
CA ASN A 384 26.59 21.89 2.67
C ASN A 384 27.80 22.66 3.21
#